data_AF-A0A3A4ZPA3-F1
#
_entry.id   AF-A0A3A4ZPA3-F1
#
_cell.length_a   1.000
_cell.length_b   1.000
_cell.length_c   1.000
_cell.angle_alpha   90.00
_cell.angle_beta   90.00
_cell.angle_gamma   90.00
#
_symmetry.space_group_name_H-M   'P 1'
#
loop_
_entity.id
_entity.type
_entity.pdbx_description
1 polymer ?
#
loop_
_entity_poly.entity_id
_entity_poly.type
_entity_poly.pdbx_seq_one_letter_code
_entity_poly.pdbx_strand_id
1 'polypeptide(L)'
;MPTTTDLESVLGEKGIDVRIPLDADTVIHQIDCLEKRHLPGGRIQLLLAISIINEKGVPETKLVNVIGGSTAVKKGKRQPGDRDKLLDTDTLPMRESSVFDSEATARSHIEMALRHLLLSCGFLETSAPEGVDRCFKKMGRVFFANVALRCTDGSTGDKIKVLLDLFDKHGSEYDYALVMSAFQESIGVSLRDQELWIIRNEELLSKKSIGIYGVDNQNPNRIYPFTIYPQETALKKYFMNTFPQWKVVRSRYVGFERSNQNRGCRRD
;
A
#
# COMPACT_ATOMS: atom_id res chain seq x y z
N MET A 1 -4.48 -34.45 6.90
CA MET A 1 -4.00 -33.08 6.62
C MET A 1 -4.54 -32.69 5.26
N PRO A 2 -4.92 -31.43 5.02
CA PRO A 2 -5.48 -31.02 3.74
C PRO A 2 -4.45 -31.18 2.62
N THR A 3 -4.90 -31.68 1.48
CA THR A 3 -4.11 -31.94 0.28
C THR A 3 -4.37 -30.90 -0.81
N THR A 4 -3.60 -30.91 -1.90
CA THR A 4 -3.87 -30.09 -3.09
C THR A 4 -5.28 -30.31 -3.63
N THR A 5 -5.74 -31.56 -3.70
CA THR A 5 -7.10 -31.88 -4.16
C THR A 5 -8.17 -31.32 -3.22
N ASP A 6 -7.95 -31.37 -1.90
CA ASP A 6 -8.87 -30.76 -0.93
C ASP A 6 -8.95 -29.24 -1.14
N LEU A 7 -7.82 -28.59 -1.42
CA LEU A 7 -7.78 -27.16 -1.70
C LEU A 7 -8.51 -26.79 -2.99
N GLU A 8 -8.32 -27.54 -4.07
CA GLU A 8 -9.05 -27.35 -5.33
C GLU A 8 -10.56 -27.52 -5.12
N SER A 9 -10.98 -28.53 -4.34
CA SER A 9 -12.40 -28.73 -3.98
C SER A 9 -12.98 -27.56 -3.20
N VAL A 10 -12.26 -27.05 -2.18
CA VAL A 10 -12.69 -25.89 -1.38
C VAL A 10 -12.78 -24.61 -2.21
N LEU A 11 -11.88 -24.41 -3.18
CA LEU A 11 -11.95 -23.29 -4.10
C LEU A 11 -13.14 -23.44 -5.06
N GLY A 12 -13.40 -24.65 -5.54
CA GLY A 12 -14.57 -25.01 -6.34
C GLY A 12 -15.89 -24.73 -5.63
N GLU A 13 -16.02 -25.15 -4.36
CA GLU A 13 -17.18 -24.83 -3.50
C GLU A 13 -17.38 -23.32 -3.33
N LYS A 14 -16.29 -22.54 -3.36
CA LYS A 14 -16.32 -21.07 -3.31
C LYS A 14 -16.52 -20.41 -4.67
N GLY A 15 -16.85 -21.18 -5.71
CA GLY A 15 -17.13 -20.69 -7.06
C GLY A 15 -15.88 -20.27 -7.83
N ILE A 16 -14.72 -20.82 -7.47
CA ILE A 16 -13.42 -20.59 -8.11
C ILE A 16 -12.91 -21.93 -8.63
N ASP A 17 -13.14 -22.20 -9.90
CA ASP A 17 -12.65 -23.41 -10.55
C ASP A 17 -11.22 -23.18 -11.04
N VAL A 18 -10.24 -23.67 -10.27
CA VAL A 18 -8.80 -23.53 -10.52
C VAL A 18 -8.10 -24.86 -10.36
N ARG A 19 -7.04 -25.05 -11.15
CA ARG A 19 -6.11 -26.15 -10.97
C ARG A 19 -4.80 -25.63 -10.40
N ILE A 20 -4.34 -26.23 -9.33
CA ILE A 20 -3.09 -25.89 -8.66
C ILE A 20 -1.98 -26.75 -9.27
N PRO A 21 -0.88 -26.14 -9.72
CA PRO A 21 0.26 -26.86 -10.30
C PRO A 21 1.12 -27.53 -9.21
N LEU A 22 0.50 -28.39 -8.40
CA LEU A 22 1.13 -29.27 -7.41
C LEU A 22 0.53 -30.68 -7.55
N ASP A 23 1.22 -31.69 -7.05
CA ASP A 23 0.69 -33.06 -7.05
C ASP A 23 -0.52 -33.14 -6.12
N ALA A 24 -1.50 -33.95 -6.52
CA ALA A 24 -2.82 -34.06 -5.89
C ALA A 24 -2.76 -34.34 -4.38
N ASP A 25 -1.80 -35.18 -3.98
CA ASP A 25 -1.54 -35.67 -2.64
C ASP A 25 -0.56 -34.81 -1.83
N THR A 26 -0.06 -33.71 -2.38
CA THR A 26 0.84 -32.80 -1.65
C THR A 26 0.14 -32.26 -0.41
N VAL A 27 0.76 -32.48 0.75
CA VAL A 27 0.22 -32.06 2.04
C VAL A 27 0.43 -30.55 2.24
N ILE A 28 -0.66 -29.85 2.47
CA ILE A 28 -0.67 -28.41 2.68
C ILE A 28 -0.72 -28.10 4.17
N HIS A 29 0.24 -27.31 4.64
CA HIS A 29 0.32 -26.83 6.01
C HIS A 29 -0.42 -25.49 6.20
N GLN A 30 -0.21 -24.55 5.28
CA GLN A 30 -0.80 -23.21 5.34
C GLN A 30 -0.99 -22.64 3.94
N ILE A 31 -2.03 -21.83 3.75
CA ILE A 31 -2.32 -21.15 2.47
C ILE A 31 -2.64 -19.69 2.77
N ASP A 32 -1.96 -18.80 2.06
CA ASP A 32 -2.25 -17.38 2.05
C ASP A 32 -2.58 -16.92 0.62
N CYS A 33 -3.74 -16.29 0.44
CA CYS A 33 -4.08 -15.66 -0.83
C CYS A 33 -3.44 -14.26 -0.86
N LEU A 34 -2.32 -14.13 -1.55
CA LEU A 34 -1.56 -12.89 -1.66
C LEU A 34 -2.20 -11.86 -2.60
N GLU A 35 -2.82 -12.34 -3.69
CA GLU A 35 -3.53 -11.48 -4.64
C GLU A 35 -4.76 -12.20 -5.18
N LYS A 36 -5.87 -11.47 -5.36
CA LYS A 36 -7.05 -11.92 -6.10
C LYS A 36 -7.45 -10.85 -7.11
N ARG A 37 -7.39 -11.16 -8.40
CA ARG A 37 -7.73 -10.26 -9.49
C ARG A 37 -8.87 -10.82 -10.34
N HIS A 38 -9.88 -9.99 -10.60
CA HIS A 38 -10.93 -10.33 -11.55
C HIS A 38 -10.47 -9.94 -12.96
N LEU A 39 -10.47 -10.91 -13.87
CA LEU A 39 -10.11 -10.74 -15.28
C LEU A 39 -11.37 -10.66 -16.15
N PRO A 40 -11.30 -9.99 -17.32
CA PRO A 40 -12.38 -10.01 -18.30
C PRO A 40 -12.82 -11.44 -18.67
N GLY A 41 -14.13 -11.62 -18.87
CA GLY A 41 -14.73 -12.92 -19.17
C GLY A 41 -15.04 -13.78 -17.94
N GLY A 42 -15.18 -13.18 -16.75
CA GLY A 42 -15.56 -13.91 -15.53
C GLY A 42 -14.45 -14.79 -14.95
N ARG A 43 -13.19 -14.54 -15.32
CA ARG A 43 -12.04 -15.28 -14.81
C ARG A 43 -11.49 -14.65 -13.54
N ILE A 44 -10.86 -15.45 -12.71
CA ILE A 44 -10.19 -15.02 -11.48
C ILE A 44 -8.75 -15.48 -11.54
N GLN A 45 -7.83 -14.56 -11.29
CA GLN A 45 -6.43 -14.85 -11.06
C GLN A 45 -6.16 -14.80 -9.54
N LEU A 46 -5.53 -15.82 -9.01
CA LEU A 46 -5.07 -15.88 -7.62
C LEU A 46 -3.55 -16.03 -7.58
N LEU A 47 -2.89 -15.24 -6.75
CA LEU A 47 -1.53 -15.50 -6.31
C LEU A 47 -1.61 -16.08 -4.90
N LEU A 48 -1.16 -17.31 -4.73
CA LEU A 48 -1.20 -18.06 -3.48
C LEU A 48 0.22 -18.28 -2.96
N ALA A 49 0.42 -18.15 -1.66
CA ALA A 49 1.56 -18.72 -0.96
C ALA A 49 1.09 -20.00 -0.27
N ILE A 50 1.59 -21.15 -0.70
CA ILE A 50 1.22 -22.47 -0.18
C ILE A 50 2.43 -23.02 0.56
N SER A 51 2.34 -23.10 1.88
CA SER A 51 3.33 -23.80 2.70
C SER A 51 3.03 -25.30 2.65
N ILE A 52 3.96 -26.06 2.07
CA ILE A 52 3.92 -27.52 1.97
C ILE A 52 4.94 -28.13 2.91
N ILE A 53 4.72 -29.36 3.36
CA ILE A 53 5.72 -30.11 4.13
C ILE A 53 6.56 -30.91 3.13
N ASN A 54 7.86 -30.66 3.08
CA ASN A 54 8.76 -31.41 2.19
C ASN A 54 9.05 -32.82 2.73
N GLU A 55 9.74 -33.64 1.94
CA GLU A 55 10.10 -35.03 2.30
C GLU A 55 10.92 -35.14 3.60
N LYS A 56 11.54 -34.03 4.05
CA LYS A 56 12.33 -33.95 5.29
C LYS A 56 11.51 -33.48 6.49
N GLY A 57 10.19 -33.29 6.33
CA GLY A 57 9.30 -32.80 7.39
C GLY A 57 9.40 -31.29 7.66
N VAL A 58 10.09 -30.54 6.79
CA VAL A 58 10.28 -29.09 6.95
C VAL A 58 9.27 -28.31 6.10
N PRO A 59 8.62 -27.26 6.63
CA PRO A 59 7.74 -26.40 5.85
C PRO A 59 8.52 -25.63 4.77
N GLU A 60 8.06 -25.70 3.52
CA GLU A 60 8.56 -24.93 2.39
C GLU A 60 7.39 -24.16 1.77
N THR A 61 7.54 -22.85 1.56
CA THR A 61 6.49 -22.04 0.93
C THR A 61 6.71 -21.94 -0.57
N LYS A 62 5.72 -22.39 -1.35
CA LYS A 62 5.66 -22.22 -2.80
C LYS A 62 4.71 -21.09 -3.17
N LEU A 63 5.18 -20.19 -4.02
CA LEU A 63 4.35 -19.17 -4.65
C LEU A 63 3.72 -19.74 -5.92
N VAL A 64 2.40 -19.67 -6.00
CA VAL A 64 1.62 -20.28 -7.07
C VAL A 64 0.68 -19.25 -7.66
N ASN A 65 0.78 -19.02 -8.97
CA ASN A 65 -0.13 -18.18 -9.72
C ASN A 65 -1.11 -19.07 -10.48
N VAL A 66 -2.40 -18.97 -10.16
CA VAL A 66 -3.46 -19.75 -10.81
C VAL A 66 -4.48 -18.83 -11.45
N ILE A 67 -4.97 -19.23 -12.63
CA ILE A 67 -6.06 -18.55 -13.33
C ILE A 67 -7.18 -19.55 -13.54
N GLY A 68 -8.37 -19.21 -13.06
CA GLY A 68 -9.54 -20.08 -13.12
C GLY A 68 -10.81 -19.37 -13.56
N GLY A 69 -11.84 -20.16 -13.79
CA GLY A 69 -13.18 -19.68 -14.09
C GLY A 69 -13.93 -19.31 -12.81
N SER A 70 -14.64 -18.18 -12.81
CA SER A 70 -15.66 -17.92 -11.79
C SER A 70 -16.98 -18.48 -12.28
N THR A 71 -17.45 -19.56 -11.67
CA THR A 71 -18.86 -19.92 -11.76
C THR A 71 -19.60 -18.92 -10.89
N ALA A 72 -20.39 -18.05 -11.51
CA ALA A 72 -21.05 -16.95 -10.83
C ALA A 72 -22.08 -17.48 -9.81
N VAL A 73 -21.63 -17.79 -8.59
CA VAL A 73 -22.53 -17.93 -7.46
C VAL A 73 -22.96 -16.51 -7.10
N LYS A 74 -24.26 -16.25 -7.28
CA LYS A 74 -24.94 -15.02 -6.84
C LYS A 74 -24.38 -14.63 -5.48
N LYS A 75 -23.70 -13.48 -5.44
CA LYS A 75 -23.21 -12.87 -4.20
C LYS A 75 -24.36 -12.91 -3.18
N GLY A 76 -24.23 -13.75 -2.15
CA GLY A 76 -24.80 -13.38 -0.87
C GLY A 76 -24.30 -11.97 -0.61
N LYS A 77 -25.21 -11.00 -0.46
CA LYS A 77 -24.85 -9.65 -0.06
C LYS A 77 -24.03 -9.80 1.21
N ARG A 78 -22.71 -9.67 1.12
CA ARG A 78 -21.89 -9.44 2.31
C ARG A 78 -22.53 -8.24 2.98
N GLN A 79 -23.03 -8.46 4.19
CA GLN A 79 -23.47 -7.37 5.03
C GLN A 79 -22.31 -6.36 5.10
N PRO A 80 -22.58 -5.05 5.01
CA PRO A 80 -21.57 -4.03 5.23
C PRO A 80 -21.21 -4.05 6.73
N GLY A 81 -20.36 -5.00 7.14
CA GLY A 81 -19.95 -5.21 8.52
C GLY A 81 -18.44 -5.33 8.67
N ASP A 82 -17.77 -6.12 7.83
CA ASP A 82 -16.30 -6.29 7.88
C ASP A 82 -15.59 -5.40 6.85
N ARG A 83 -15.71 -4.09 7.00
CA ARG A 83 -14.62 -3.24 6.52
C ARG A 83 -13.53 -3.32 7.57
N ASP A 84 -12.60 -4.24 7.33
CA ASP A 84 -11.26 -4.34 7.92
C ASP A 84 -10.87 -3.09 8.71
N LYS A 85 -10.81 -3.20 10.03
CA LYS A 85 -9.98 -2.27 10.81
C LYS A 85 -8.57 -2.40 10.26
N LEU A 86 -8.10 -1.39 9.52
CA LEU A 86 -6.73 -1.37 8.98
C LEU A 86 -5.69 -1.40 10.11
N LEU A 87 -6.06 -0.87 11.29
CA LEU A 87 -5.32 -0.85 12.53
C LEU A 87 -6.32 -1.07 13.68
N ASP A 88 -5.90 -1.77 14.74
CA ASP A 88 -6.72 -2.00 15.94
C ASP A 88 -6.77 -0.79 16.90
N THR A 89 -6.42 0.40 16.41
CA THR A 89 -6.36 1.65 17.18
C THR A 89 -7.48 2.62 16.81
N ASP A 90 -7.72 3.60 17.67
CA ASP A 90 -8.68 4.67 17.41
C ASP A 90 -8.30 5.45 16.16
N THR A 91 -9.25 5.64 15.26
CA THR A 91 -9.03 6.34 14.00
C THR A 91 -8.93 7.85 14.23
N LEU A 92 -7.98 8.49 13.56
CA LEU A 92 -7.89 9.95 13.48
C LEU A 92 -9.15 10.56 12.84
N PRO A 93 -9.57 11.77 13.27
CA PRO A 93 -10.71 12.45 12.69
C PRO A 93 -10.48 12.77 11.21
N MET A 94 -11.55 12.67 10.41
CA MET A 94 -11.52 13.08 9.01
C MET A 94 -11.53 14.61 8.91
N ARG A 95 -10.86 15.14 7.87
CA ARG A 95 -10.95 16.56 7.53
C ARG A 95 -12.26 16.84 6.79
N GLU A 96 -12.77 18.06 6.97
CA GLU A 96 -13.95 18.54 6.25
C GLU A 96 -13.66 18.72 4.75
N SER A 97 -12.43 19.10 4.41
CA SER A 97 -11.98 19.38 3.05
C SER A 97 -10.73 18.57 2.67
N SER A 98 -10.63 18.18 1.41
CA SER A 98 -9.44 17.58 0.80
C SER A 98 -8.43 18.62 0.31
N VAL A 99 -8.77 19.91 0.37
CA VAL A 99 -7.90 21.03 -0.02
C VAL A 99 -7.14 21.50 1.21
N PHE A 100 -5.84 21.77 1.09
CA PHE A 100 -5.05 22.40 2.15
C PHE A 100 -5.01 23.91 1.97
N ASP A 101 -5.23 24.65 3.05
CA ASP A 101 -5.18 26.12 3.05
C ASP A 101 -3.73 26.65 3.04
N SER A 102 -2.78 25.82 3.48
CA SER A 102 -1.36 26.14 3.48
C SER A 102 -0.49 24.89 3.46
N GLU A 103 0.79 25.08 3.12
CA GLU A 103 1.80 24.02 3.24
C GLU A 103 2.02 23.56 4.69
N ALA A 104 1.91 24.47 5.67
CA ALA A 104 2.01 24.12 7.08
C ALA A 104 0.89 23.16 7.50
N THR A 105 -0.34 23.41 7.03
CA THR A 105 -1.48 22.53 7.25
C THR A 105 -1.28 21.17 6.59
N ALA A 106 -0.79 21.15 5.34
CA ALA A 106 -0.46 19.91 4.64
C ALA A 106 0.61 19.10 5.39
N ARG A 107 1.67 19.77 5.85
CA ARG A 107 2.75 19.16 6.64
C ARG A 107 2.22 18.51 7.91
N SER A 108 1.47 19.28 8.71
CA SER A 108 0.91 18.80 9.97
C SER A 108 0.00 17.59 9.76
N HIS A 109 -0.82 17.60 8.71
CA HIS A 109 -1.68 16.48 8.33
C HIS A 109 -0.88 15.21 7.99
N ILE A 110 0.15 15.33 7.15
CA ILE A 110 1.01 14.21 6.74
C ILE A 110 1.74 13.62 7.96
N GLU A 111 2.35 14.48 8.78
CA GLU A 111 3.11 14.06 9.96
C GLU A 111 2.21 13.37 10.99
N MET A 112 1.00 13.89 11.22
CA MET A 112 0.02 13.29 12.12
C MET A 112 -0.41 11.90 11.63
N ALA A 113 -0.74 11.77 10.34
CA ALA A 113 -1.13 10.50 9.73
C ALA A 113 -0.01 9.45 9.82
N LEU A 114 1.21 9.82 9.45
CA LEU A 114 2.37 8.93 9.50
C LEU A 114 2.67 8.49 10.94
N ARG A 115 2.69 9.44 11.88
CA ARG A 115 2.93 9.16 13.30
C ARG A 115 1.88 8.20 13.85
N HIS A 116 0.61 8.45 13.57
CA HIS A 116 -0.48 7.56 14.02
C HIS A 116 -0.33 6.14 13.48
N LEU A 117 -0.04 5.98 12.19
CA LEU A 117 0.21 4.66 11.58
C LEU A 117 1.36 3.93 12.29
N LEU A 118 2.52 4.58 12.43
CA LEU A 118 3.71 3.93 12.99
C LEU A 118 3.55 3.58 14.48
N LEU A 119 2.96 4.48 15.27
CA LEU A 119 2.64 4.19 16.68
C LEU A 119 1.64 3.03 16.79
N SER A 120 0.63 2.98 15.91
CA SER A 120 -0.34 1.88 15.87
C SER A 120 0.29 0.55 15.46
N CYS A 121 1.37 0.57 14.67
CA CYS A 121 2.19 -0.59 14.37
C CYS A 121 3.21 -0.93 15.47
N GLY A 122 3.21 -0.20 16.60
CA GLY A 122 4.08 -0.47 17.75
C GLY A 122 5.49 0.11 17.65
N PHE A 123 5.72 1.08 16.75
CA PHE A 123 6.94 1.88 16.79
C PHE A 123 6.86 2.93 17.89
N LEU A 124 8.03 3.40 18.35
CA LEU A 124 8.16 4.54 19.25
C LEU A 124 8.87 5.68 18.51
N GLU A 125 8.37 6.90 18.65
CA GLU A 125 9.03 8.08 18.09
C GLU A 125 10.31 8.37 18.87
N THR A 126 11.38 8.69 18.15
CA THR A 126 12.71 8.99 18.71
C THR A 126 13.31 10.22 18.04
N SER A 127 14.38 10.77 18.62
CA SER A 127 15.08 11.90 18.02
C SER A 127 15.53 11.59 16.58
N ALA A 128 15.13 12.45 15.65
CA ALA A 128 15.54 12.34 14.26
C ALA A 128 16.98 12.87 14.09
N PRO A 129 17.82 12.20 13.28
CA PRO A 129 19.10 12.75 12.88
C PRO A 129 18.91 13.98 11.97
N GLU A 130 19.97 14.76 11.79
CA GLU A 130 19.94 15.93 10.91
C GLU A 130 19.46 15.57 9.49
N GLY A 131 18.61 16.43 8.91
CA GLY A 131 18.05 16.22 7.57
C GLY A 131 16.89 15.22 7.49
N VAL A 132 16.53 14.56 8.60
CA VAL A 132 15.36 13.67 8.70
C VAL A 132 14.23 14.35 9.44
N ASP A 133 13.02 14.35 8.87
CA ASP A 133 11.87 14.98 9.51
C ASP A 133 11.34 14.15 10.69
N ARG A 134 11.29 12.82 10.56
CA ARG A 134 10.78 11.92 11.61
C ARG A 134 11.56 10.61 11.68
N CYS A 135 11.75 10.11 12.89
CA CYS A 135 12.48 8.87 13.17
C CYS A 135 11.71 8.03 14.20
N PHE A 136 11.55 6.74 13.91
CA PHE A 136 10.83 5.82 14.78
C PHE A 136 11.62 4.52 14.96
N LYS A 137 11.46 3.86 16.11
CA LYS A 137 12.17 2.63 16.44
C LYS A 137 11.23 1.54 16.97
N LYS A 138 11.41 0.31 16.50
CA LYS A 138 10.73 -0.90 17.00
C LYS A 138 11.70 -2.08 17.02
N MET A 139 11.92 -2.66 18.21
CA MET A 139 12.74 -3.89 18.38
C MET A 139 14.10 -3.83 17.63
N GLY A 140 14.79 -2.70 17.70
CA GLY A 140 16.09 -2.51 17.04
C GLY A 140 16.04 -2.01 15.60
N ARG A 141 14.91 -2.15 14.89
CA ARG A 141 14.70 -1.57 13.56
C ARG A 141 14.31 -0.10 13.65
N VAL A 142 14.88 0.72 12.77
CA VAL A 142 14.60 2.15 12.65
C VAL A 142 13.82 2.43 11.38
N PHE A 143 12.90 3.38 11.44
CA PHE A 143 12.13 3.89 10.32
C PHE A 143 12.41 5.39 10.17
N PHE A 144 13.07 5.78 9.07
CA PHE A 144 13.35 7.16 8.74
C PHE A 144 12.35 7.70 7.73
N ALA A 145 11.79 8.87 8.00
CA ALA A 145 10.80 9.50 7.13
C ALA A 145 11.10 10.97 6.87
N ASN A 146 11.00 11.34 5.60
CA ASN A 146 10.99 12.73 5.14
C ASN A 146 9.64 13.08 4.48
N VAL A 147 9.17 14.29 4.73
CA VAL A 147 7.93 14.85 4.19
C VAL A 147 8.23 15.73 2.98
N ALA A 148 7.72 15.33 1.83
CA ALA A 148 7.78 16.09 0.58
C ALA A 148 6.49 16.89 0.38
N LEU A 149 6.53 18.19 0.67
CA LEU A 149 5.35 19.06 0.53
C LEU A 149 5.01 19.29 -0.93
N ARG A 150 5.99 19.56 -1.79
CA ARG A 150 5.83 19.61 -3.25
C ARG A 150 6.83 18.67 -3.87
N CYS A 151 6.39 17.66 -4.60
CA CYS A 151 7.32 16.68 -5.16
C CYS A 151 8.27 17.31 -6.19
N THR A 152 7.83 18.35 -6.89
CA THR A 152 8.61 19.06 -7.91
C THR A 152 9.59 20.09 -7.35
N ASP A 153 9.59 20.36 -6.06
CA ASP A 153 10.46 21.36 -5.44
C ASP A 153 11.86 20.79 -5.15
N GLY A 154 12.88 21.66 -5.20
CA GLY A 154 14.28 21.30 -4.96
C GLY A 154 14.52 20.72 -3.56
N SER A 155 13.76 21.19 -2.56
CA SER A 155 13.82 20.68 -1.18
C SER A 155 13.50 19.18 -1.08
N THR A 156 12.63 18.67 -1.95
CA THR A 156 12.32 17.22 -2.03
C THR A 156 13.52 16.43 -2.54
N GLY A 157 14.29 16.99 -3.48
CA GLY A 157 15.53 16.39 -3.97
C GLY A 157 16.57 16.24 -2.86
N ASP A 158 16.73 17.24 -2.00
CA ASP A 158 17.67 17.16 -0.87
C ASP A 158 17.21 16.15 0.18
N LYS A 159 15.89 16.06 0.44
CA LYS A 159 15.31 15.01 1.30
C LYS A 159 15.57 13.61 0.77
N ILE A 160 15.53 13.41 -0.54
CA ILE A 160 15.88 12.13 -1.17
C ILE A 160 17.35 11.80 -0.95
N LYS A 161 18.27 12.76 -1.17
CA LYS A 161 19.71 12.55 -0.94
C LYS A 161 19.97 12.09 0.49
N VAL A 162 19.37 12.75 1.48
CA VAL A 162 19.49 12.33 2.89
C VAL A 162 19.04 10.89 3.11
N LEU A 163 17.91 10.47 2.51
CA LEU A 163 17.45 9.08 2.63
C LEU A 163 18.37 8.08 1.93
N LEU A 164 18.96 8.45 0.79
CA LEU A 164 19.95 7.64 0.08
C LEU A 164 21.22 7.47 0.90
N ASP A 165 21.73 8.55 1.50
CA ASP A 165 22.92 8.52 2.35
C ASP A 165 22.70 7.64 3.60
N LEU A 166 21.50 7.71 4.19
CA LEU A 166 21.12 6.85 5.31
C LEU A 166 21.04 5.38 4.90
N PHE A 167 20.49 5.09 3.71
CA PHE A 167 20.50 3.74 3.19
C PHE A 167 21.93 3.24 2.95
N ASP A 168 22.81 4.05 2.39
CA ASP A 168 24.21 3.64 2.15
C ASP A 168 24.95 3.38 3.46
N LYS A 169 24.55 4.03 4.55
CA LYS A 169 25.11 3.83 5.90
C LYS A 169 24.55 2.61 6.64
N HIS A 170 23.25 2.35 6.52
CA HIS A 170 22.55 1.38 7.38
C HIS A 170 21.95 0.19 6.62
N GLY A 171 21.95 0.22 5.28
CA GLY A 171 21.45 -0.83 4.42
C GLY A 171 19.96 -1.12 4.59
N SER A 172 19.57 -2.35 4.25
CA SER A 172 18.18 -2.84 4.30
C SER A 172 17.68 -3.25 5.69
N GLU A 173 18.50 -3.06 6.73
CA GLU A 173 18.08 -3.36 8.11
C GLU A 173 17.00 -2.38 8.59
N TYR A 174 17.01 -1.16 8.07
CA TYR A 174 16.09 -0.08 8.40
C TYR A 174 15.12 0.21 7.25
N ASP A 175 14.04 0.89 7.59
CA ASP A 175 13.01 1.32 6.66
C ASP A 175 13.18 2.81 6.34
N TYR A 176 12.95 3.19 5.09
CA TYR A 176 13.12 4.57 4.61
C TYR A 176 11.89 5.00 3.82
N ALA A 177 11.45 6.23 4.03
CA ALA A 177 10.20 6.73 3.48
C ALA A 177 10.27 8.19 3.06
N LEU A 178 9.80 8.46 1.85
CA LEU A 178 9.37 9.78 1.42
C LEU A 178 7.84 9.83 1.42
N VAL A 179 7.28 10.72 2.23
CA VAL A 179 5.84 10.82 2.45
C VAL A 179 5.33 12.16 1.93
N MET A 180 4.22 12.15 1.21
CA MET A 180 3.61 13.35 0.63
C MET A 180 2.09 13.28 0.74
N SER A 181 1.39 14.36 0.36
CA SER A 181 -0.05 14.29 0.14
C SER A 181 -0.38 13.43 -1.07
N ALA A 182 -1.48 12.68 -1.02
CA ALA A 182 -1.94 11.88 -2.15
C ALA A 182 -2.29 12.74 -3.36
N PHE A 183 -2.76 13.98 -3.12
CA PHE A 183 -3.03 15.00 -4.12
C PHE A 183 -2.37 16.32 -3.69
N GLN A 184 -1.58 16.95 -4.56
CA GLN A 184 -0.78 18.14 -4.24
C GLN A 184 -1.29 19.41 -4.95
N GLU A 185 -2.47 19.38 -5.56
CA GLU A 185 -3.04 20.49 -6.33
C GLU A 185 -3.21 21.75 -5.51
N SER A 186 -3.71 21.62 -4.27
CA SER A 186 -3.93 22.77 -3.38
C SER A 186 -2.65 23.48 -2.97
N ILE A 187 -1.49 22.83 -3.18
CA ILE A 187 -0.15 23.38 -2.92
C ILE A 187 0.64 23.55 -4.21
N GLY A 188 -0.05 23.60 -5.37
CA GLY A 188 0.50 24.06 -6.64
C GLY A 188 1.16 22.98 -7.51
N VAL A 189 0.98 21.69 -7.22
CA VAL A 189 1.49 20.60 -8.06
C VAL A 189 0.31 19.83 -8.66
N SER A 190 0.24 19.76 -9.99
CA SER A 190 -0.83 18.98 -10.65
C SER A 190 -0.64 17.48 -10.41
N LEU A 191 -1.74 16.70 -10.33
CA LEU A 191 -1.64 15.23 -10.27
C LEU A 191 -0.79 14.66 -11.41
N ARG A 192 -0.84 15.25 -12.61
CA ARG A 192 -0.01 14.82 -13.73
C ARG A 192 1.47 14.98 -13.43
N ASP A 193 1.88 16.12 -12.89
CA ASP A 193 3.28 16.38 -12.55
C ASP A 193 3.75 15.49 -11.39
N GLN A 194 2.88 15.27 -10.41
CA GLN A 194 3.13 14.33 -9.31
C GLN A 194 3.34 12.89 -9.83
N GLU A 195 2.47 12.40 -10.71
CA GLU A 195 2.60 11.06 -11.29
C GLU A 195 3.87 10.90 -12.12
N LEU A 196 4.18 11.89 -12.96
CA LEU A 196 5.42 11.90 -13.75
C LEU A 196 6.65 11.94 -12.84
N TRP A 197 6.59 12.69 -11.75
CA TRP A 197 7.66 12.75 -10.77
C TRP A 197 7.85 11.39 -10.08
N ILE A 198 6.77 10.72 -9.67
CA ILE A 198 6.83 9.40 -9.04
C ILE A 198 7.50 8.41 -10.01
N ILE A 199 7.02 8.32 -11.27
CA ILE A 199 7.57 7.40 -12.27
C ILE A 199 9.08 7.61 -12.49
N ARG A 200 9.52 8.88 -12.56
CA ARG A 200 10.93 9.22 -12.77
C ARG A 200 11.84 8.84 -11.61
N ASN A 201 11.32 8.87 -10.38
CA ASN A 201 12.11 8.62 -9.17
C ASN A 201 11.90 7.19 -8.63
N GLU A 202 10.85 6.49 -9.07
CA GLU A 202 10.54 5.14 -8.63
C GLU A 202 11.73 4.21 -8.84
N GLU A 203 12.35 4.19 -10.02
CA GLU A 203 13.47 3.29 -10.30
C GLU A 203 14.67 3.53 -9.37
N LEU A 204 15.03 4.80 -9.14
CA LEU A 204 16.13 5.18 -8.26
C LEU A 204 15.87 4.74 -6.82
N LEU A 205 14.70 5.08 -6.29
CA LEU A 205 14.32 4.80 -4.90
C LEU A 205 14.09 3.31 -4.66
N SER A 206 13.57 2.59 -5.67
CA SER A 206 13.36 1.14 -5.63
C SER A 206 14.65 0.36 -5.43
N LYS A 207 15.74 0.76 -6.10
CA LYS A 207 17.06 0.12 -5.97
C LYS A 207 17.59 0.14 -4.53
N LYS A 208 17.11 1.10 -3.73
CA LYS A 208 17.50 1.33 -2.34
C LYS A 208 16.35 1.05 -1.37
N SER A 209 15.29 0.38 -1.82
CA SER A 209 14.11 0.06 -0.98
C SER A 209 13.54 1.27 -0.22
N ILE A 210 13.60 2.47 -0.81
CA ILE A 210 13.04 3.70 -0.22
C ILE A 210 11.58 3.81 -0.67
N GLY A 211 10.67 3.83 0.31
CA GLY A 211 9.24 3.90 0.10
C GLY A 211 8.75 5.28 -0.33
N ILE A 212 7.79 5.33 -1.24
CA ILE A 212 7.06 6.56 -1.57
C ILE A 212 5.60 6.36 -1.17
N TYR A 213 5.10 7.22 -0.28
CA TYR A 213 3.77 7.09 0.31
C TYR A 213 2.96 8.40 0.17
N GLY A 214 1.68 8.28 -0.21
CA GLY A 214 0.74 9.38 -0.31
C GLY A 214 -0.34 9.31 0.77
N VAL A 215 -0.43 10.32 1.63
CA VAL A 215 -1.48 10.44 2.65
C VAL A 215 -2.74 11.03 2.02
N ASP A 216 -3.87 10.35 2.16
CA ASP A 216 -5.16 10.86 1.70
C ASP A 216 -5.44 12.24 2.32
N ASN A 217 -5.74 13.22 1.47
CA ASN A 217 -5.88 14.60 1.91
C ASN A 217 -7.06 14.80 2.88
N GLN A 218 -8.07 13.94 2.83
CA GLN A 218 -9.26 14.03 3.68
C GLN A 218 -9.21 13.04 4.84
N ASN A 219 -8.78 11.79 4.58
CA ASN A 219 -8.76 10.72 5.57
C ASN A 219 -7.31 10.40 6.03
N PRO A 220 -6.83 10.94 7.16
CA PRO A 220 -5.46 10.70 7.62
C PRO A 220 -5.16 9.24 7.96
N ASN A 221 -6.17 8.37 8.12
CA ASN A 221 -5.99 6.94 8.37
C ASN A 221 -5.70 6.14 7.09
N ARG A 222 -5.66 6.79 5.92
CA ARG A 222 -5.38 6.17 4.63
C ARG A 222 -4.08 6.71 4.05
N ILE A 223 -3.07 5.85 4.05
CA ILE A 223 -1.79 6.11 3.41
C ILE A 223 -1.63 5.09 2.29
N TYR A 224 -1.52 5.62 1.07
CA TYR A 224 -1.40 4.84 -0.15
C TYR A 224 0.07 4.66 -0.50
N PRO A 225 0.54 3.41 -0.65
CA PRO A 225 1.88 3.17 -1.13
C PRO A 225 1.92 3.27 -2.65
N PHE A 226 2.85 4.07 -3.16
CA PHE A 226 3.24 4.01 -4.57
C PHE A 226 4.29 2.91 -4.75
N THR A 227 5.12 2.68 -3.73
CA THR A 227 6.03 1.54 -3.61
C THR A 227 5.86 0.85 -2.25
N ILE A 228 6.11 -0.46 -2.16
CA ILE A 228 5.96 -1.24 -0.91
C ILE A 228 7.31 -1.83 -0.52
N TYR A 229 8.03 -1.13 0.36
CA TYR A 229 9.33 -1.56 0.88
C TYR A 229 9.45 -1.84 2.38
N PRO A 230 8.51 -1.49 3.28
CA PRO A 230 8.73 -1.74 4.69
C PRO A 230 8.88 -3.22 4.98
N GLN A 231 9.87 -3.53 5.79
CA GLN A 231 10.18 -4.88 6.19
C GLN A 231 9.41 -5.29 7.46
N GLU A 232 8.89 -4.32 8.22
CA GLU A 232 8.01 -4.59 9.36
C GLU A 232 6.66 -5.16 8.89
N THR A 233 6.25 -6.30 9.47
CA THR A 233 5.15 -7.12 8.95
C THR A 233 3.78 -6.45 9.07
N ALA A 234 3.49 -5.76 10.17
CA ALA A 234 2.21 -5.07 10.35
C ALA A 234 2.08 -3.90 9.36
N LEU A 235 3.16 -3.13 9.17
CA LEU A 235 3.21 -2.03 8.23
C LEU A 235 3.11 -2.51 6.78
N LYS A 236 3.78 -3.62 6.45
CA LYS A 236 3.66 -4.28 5.15
C LYS A 236 2.23 -4.76 4.89
N LYS A 237 1.56 -5.40 5.86
CA LYS A 237 0.15 -5.80 5.76
C LYS A 237 -0.78 -4.60 5.52
N TYR A 238 -0.57 -3.51 6.27
CA TYR A 238 -1.31 -2.27 6.07
C TYR A 238 -1.19 -1.76 4.63
N PHE A 239 0.04 -1.66 4.11
CA PHE A 239 0.30 -1.15 2.77
C PHE A 239 -0.21 -2.08 1.65
N MET A 240 -0.13 -3.40 1.84
CA MET A 240 -0.75 -4.35 0.92
C MET A 240 -2.28 -4.17 0.82
N ASN A 241 -2.93 -3.78 1.92
CA ASN A 241 -4.37 -3.52 1.95
C ASN A 241 -4.75 -2.16 1.34
N THR A 242 -3.90 -1.14 1.47
CA THR A 242 -4.18 0.21 0.94
C THR A 242 -3.72 0.40 -0.51
N PHE A 243 -2.73 -0.36 -1.00
CA PHE A 243 -2.22 -0.28 -2.37
C PHE A 243 -3.32 -0.34 -3.46
N PRO A 244 -4.25 -1.31 -3.45
CA PRO A 244 -5.30 -1.39 -4.48
C PRO A 244 -6.28 -0.22 -4.44
N GLN A 245 -6.41 0.44 -3.27
CA GLN A 245 -7.35 1.55 -3.07
C GLN A 245 -6.90 2.81 -3.81
N TRP A 246 -5.59 3.01 -3.97
CA TRP A 246 -5.04 4.15 -4.70
C TRP A 246 -5.63 4.27 -6.10
N LYS A 247 -5.64 3.16 -6.87
CA LYS A 247 -6.18 3.15 -8.24
C LYS A 247 -7.64 3.63 -8.28
N VAL A 248 -8.44 3.20 -7.31
CA VAL A 248 -9.86 3.58 -7.22
C VAL A 248 -10.02 5.06 -6.88
N VAL A 249 -9.25 5.54 -5.89
CA VAL A 249 -9.30 6.93 -5.42
C VAL A 249 -8.83 7.88 -6.52
N ARG A 250 -7.69 7.58 -7.15
CA ARG A 250 -7.14 8.28 -8.31
C ARG A 250 -8.15 8.35 -9.46
N SER A 251 -8.78 7.25 -9.85
CA SER A 251 -9.78 7.25 -10.94
C SER A 251 -11.00 8.11 -10.62
N ARG A 252 -11.45 8.14 -9.36
CA ARG A 252 -12.56 9.00 -8.94
C ARG A 252 -12.18 10.47 -8.98
N TYR A 253 -10.98 10.80 -8.52
CA TYR A 253 -10.46 12.16 -8.54
C TYR A 253 -10.41 12.71 -9.97
N VAL A 254 -9.78 11.98 -10.90
CA VAL A 254 -9.72 12.36 -12.32
C VAL A 254 -11.12 12.46 -12.95
N GLY A 255 -12.04 11.56 -12.59
CA GLY A 255 -13.43 11.61 -13.06
C GLY A 255 -14.19 12.85 -12.58
N PHE A 256 -13.94 13.28 -11.34
CA PHE A 256 -14.51 14.49 -10.77
C PHE A 256 -13.95 15.76 -11.42
N GLU A 257 -12.63 15.85 -11.59
CA GLU A 257 -11.98 16.99 -12.26
C GLU A 257 -12.49 17.18 -13.69
N ARG A 258 -12.59 16.10 -14.48
CA ARG A 258 -13.15 16.16 -15.85
C ARG A 258 -14.60 16.64 -15.86
N SER A 259 -15.39 16.24 -14.87
CA SER A 259 -16.78 16.66 -14.74
C SER A 259 -16.91 18.15 -14.39
N ASN A 260 -16.00 18.68 -13.58
CA ASN A 260 -15.95 20.10 -13.24
C ASN A 260 -15.44 20.96 -14.41
N GLN A 261 -14.42 20.50 -15.15
CA GLN A 261 -13.96 21.18 -16.37
C GLN A 261 -15.07 21.26 -17.44
N ASN A 262 -15.83 20.18 -17.65
CA ASN A 262 -16.95 20.18 -18.61
C ASN A 262 -18.14 21.05 -18.18
N ARG A 263 -18.30 21.34 -16.87
CA ARG A 263 -19.31 22.28 -16.37
C ARG A 263 -18.87 23.75 -16.51
N GLY A 264 -17.56 24.01 -16.52
CA GLY A 264 -17.00 25.33 -16.79
C GLY A 264 -17.19 25.79 -18.25
N CYS A 265 -17.08 24.87 -19.22
CA CYS A 265 -17.23 25.19 -20.65
C CYS A 265 -18.68 25.23 -21.17
N ARG A 266 -19.70 25.17 -20.30
CA ARG A 266 -21.13 25.28 -20.69
C ARG A 266 -21.79 26.57 -20.23
N ARG A 267 -21.00 27.58 -19.87
CA ARG A 267 -21.47 28.94 -19.63
C ARG A 267 -20.81 29.86 -20.65
N ASP A 268 -21.28 29.77 -21.88
CA ASP A 268 -21.21 30.83 -22.90
C ASP A 268 -22.54 30.82 -23.65
#